data_AF-A0A851G8V4-F1
#
_entry.id   AF-A0A851G8V4-F1
#
_cell.length_a   1.000
_cell.length_b   1.000
_cell.length_c   1.000
_cell.angle_alpha   90.00
_cell.angle_beta   90.00
_cell.angle_gamma   90.00
#
_symmetry.space_group_name_H-M   'P 1'
#
loop_
_entity.id
_entity.type
_entity.pdbx_description
1 polymer ?
#
loop_
_entity_poly.entity_id
_entity_poly.type
_entity_poly.pdbx_seq_one_letter_code
_entity_poly.pdbx_strand_id
1 'polypeptide(L)'
;MNDFRRLAAKIDQHMQQLAAQNIRETHAIINHMMGYVPDLHKIWVGTSDQQFMALSREYPGFYRYAHIMEEASEAERNKTSRPYDGLAEFSEEHKQRATQLLLTAATLERGYQAFRGSGSLQVFRQQVNELGRLHRQWLAELDSFKDSLRAQGAEAKTLEYINEAFGHLAERIKQLAG
;
A
#
# COMPACT_ATOMS: atom_id res chain seq x y z
N MET A 1 12.60 9.17 15.71
CA MET A 1 11.26 9.76 15.98
C MET A 1 10.69 10.54 14.80
N ASN A 2 11.40 11.53 14.22
CA ASN A 2 10.85 12.34 13.11
C ASN A 2 10.43 11.52 11.87
N ASP A 3 11.18 10.47 11.52
CA ASP A 3 10.79 9.60 10.40
C ASP A 3 9.49 8.84 10.67
N PHE A 4 9.34 8.21 11.84
CA PHE A 4 8.11 7.49 12.19
C PHE A 4 6.91 8.42 12.30
N ARG A 5 7.11 9.64 12.82
CA ARG A 5 6.09 10.69 12.87
C ARG A 5 5.61 11.05 11.45
N ARG A 6 6.53 11.21 10.50
CA ARG A 6 6.20 11.44 9.08
C ARG A 6 5.43 10.28 8.46
N LEU A 7 5.81 9.03 8.75
CA LEU A 7 5.10 7.84 8.25
C LEU A 7 3.69 7.72 8.85
N ALA A 8 3.54 7.93 10.16
CA ALA A 8 2.24 7.92 10.84
C ALA A 8 1.32 9.03 10.28
N ALA A 9 1.83 10.25 10.12
CA ALA A 9 1.09 11.35 9.49
C ALA A 9 0.67 11.02 8.05
N LYS A 10 1.55 10.36 7.29
CA LYS A 10 1.29 9.93 5.92
C LYS A 10 0.11 8.95 5.85
N ILE A 11 0.07 7.96 6.75
CA ILE A 11 -1.02 6.98 6.88
C ILE A 11 -2.31 7.68 7.33
N ASP A 12 -2.22 8.49 8.36
CA ASP A 12 -3.33 9.21 8.98
C ASP A 12 -4.08 10.09 7.96
N GLN A 13 -3.33 10.88 7.19
CA GLN A 13 -3.89 11.71 6.13
C GLN A 13 -4.68 10.88 5.11
N HIS A 14 -4.19 9.70 4.73
CA HIS A 14 -4.91 8.86 3.77
C HIS A 14 -6.18 8.26 4.38
N MET A 15 -6.12 7.84 5.66
CA MET A 15 -7.31 7.39 6.39
C MET A 15 -8.39 8.47 6.49
N GLN A 16 -8.01 9.73 6.69
CA GLN A 16 -8.94 10.86 6.66
C GLN A 16 -9.56 11.06 5.27
N GLN A 17 -8.79 10.89 4.19
CA GLN A 17 -9.31 10.96 2.82
C GLN A 17 -10.32 9.85 2.53
N LEU A 18 -10.04 8.62 2.95
CA LEU A 18 -10.99 7.50 2.81
C LEU A 18 -12.29 7.80 3.57
N ALA A 19 -12.20 8.33 4.79
CA ALA A 19 -13.36 8.72 5.57
C ALA A 19 -14.19 9.82 4.88
N ALA A 20 -13.53 10.81 4.25
CA ALA A 20 -14.18 11.86 3.46
C ALA A 20 -14.90 11.31 2.21
N GLN A 21 -14.43 10.17 1.68
CA GLN A 21 -15.06 9.43 0.58
C GLN A 21 -16.11 8.42 1.07
N ASN A 22 -16.45 8.43 2.37
CA ASN A 22 -17.35 7.46 3.01
C ASN A 22 -16.88 5.99 2.95
N ILE A 23 -15.58 5.76 2.71
CA ILE A 23 -14.98 4.43 2.78
C ILE A 23 -14.70 4.12 4.26
N ARG A 24 -15.58 3.32 4.87
CA ARG A 24 -15.53 3.01 6.31
C ARG A 24 -15.40 1.53 6.65
N GLU A 25 -15.83 0.66 5.73
CA GLU A 25 -15.77 -0.80 5.82
C GLU A 25 -14.33 -1.29 5.95
N THR A 26 -14.05 -2.21 6.88
CA THR A 26 -12.69 -2.70 7.18
C THR A 26 -12.00 -3.28 5.94
N HIS A 27 -12.68 -4.16 5.19
CA HIS A 27 -12.12 -4.77 3.98
C HIS A 27 -11.80 -3.73 2.91
N ALA A 28 -12.65 -2.71 2.74
CA ALA A 28 -12.39 -1.62 1.81
C ALA A 28 -11.17 -0.80 2.25
N ILE A 29 -11.06 -0.48 3.54
CA ILE A 29 -9.89 0.21 4.09
C ILE A 29 -8.62 -0.57 3.82
N ILE A 30 -8.58 -1.88 4.10
CA ILE A 30 -7.39 -2.72 3.84
C ILE A 30 -6.99 -2.65 2.36
N ASN A 31 -7.95 -2.78 1.44
CA ASN A 31 -7.70 -2.73 0.00
C ASN A 31 -7.15 -1.37 -0.47
N HIS A 32 -7.67 -0.28 0.08
CA HIS A 32 -7.22 1.08 -0.24
C HIS A 32 -5.90 1.45 0.44
N MET A 33 -5.60 0.88 1.60
CA MET A 33 -4.40 1.16 2.38
C MET A 33 -3.23 0.21 2.04
N MET A 34 -3.40 -0.73 1.11
CA MET A 34 -2.40 -1.77 0.80
C MET A 34 -1.00 -1.22 0.50
N GLY A 35 -0.89 -0.10 -0.23
CA GLY A 35 0.40 0.55 -0.51
C GLY A 35 1.11 1.15 0.72
N TYR A 36 0.42 1.24 1.86
CA TYR A 36 0.92 1.75 3.13
C TYR A 36 1.34 0.66 4.11
N VAL A 37 1.12 -0.62 3.78
CA VAL A 37 1.56 -1.75 4.62
C VAL A 37 3.07 -1.69 4.92
N PRO A 38 3.97 -1.38 3.95
CA PRO A 38 5.39 -1.26 4.27
C PRO A 38 5.73 -0.15 5.27
N ASP A 39 5.04 1.00 5.16
CA ASP A 39 5.22 2.12 6.08
C ASP A 39 4.75 1.75 7.49
N LEU A 40 3.61 1.04 7.60
CA LEU A 40 3.10 0.52 8.87
C LEU A 40 4.05 -0.51 9.49
N HIS A 41 4.53 -1.47 8.68
CA HIS A 41 5.49 -2.48 9.13
C HIS A 41 6.77 -1.83 9.68
N LYS A 42 7.30 -0.82 8.99
CA LYS A 42 8.47 -0.06 9.44
C LYS A 42 8.25 0.64 10.79
N ILE A 43 7.03 1.13 11.06
CA ILE A 43 6.68 1.69 12.37
C ILE A 43 6.67 0.57 13.42
N TRP A 44 5.93 -0.52 13.18
CA TRP A 44 5.79 -1.63 14.14
C TRP A 44 7.13 -2.22 14.58
N VAL A 45 8.04 -2.49 13.66
CA VAL A 45 9.35 -3.08 13.99
C VAL A 45 10.37 -2.05 14.48
N GLY A 46 10.10 -0.76 14.25
CA GLY A 46 11.06 0.33 14.48
C GLY A 46 10.79 1.19 15.72
N THR A 47 9.64 1.02 16.38
CA THR A 47 9.25 1.81 17.55
C THR A 47 9.10 0.96 18.81
N SER A 48 9.39 1.54 19.98
CA SER A 48 8.96 0.95 21.25
C SER A 48 7.46 1.17 21.50
N ASP A 49 6.87 0.41 22.42
CA ASP A 49 5.46 0.57 22.81
C ASP A 49 5.12 2.01 23.21
N GLN A 50 5.98 2.67 23.98
CA GLN A 50 5.77 4.06 24.37
C GLN A 50 5.77 5.01 23.17
N GLN A 51 6.66 4.79 22.21
CA GLN A 51 6.71 5.58 20.98
C GLN A 51 5.49 5.33 20.09
N PHE A 52 5.09 4.06 19.94
CA PHE A 52 3.90 3.68 19.20
C PHE A 52 2.63 4.29 19.82
N MET A 53 2.52 4.25 21.15
CA MET A 53 1.41 4.89 21.88
C MET A 53 1.40 6.41 21.72
N ALA A 54 2.56 7.06 21.70
CA ALA A 54 2.65 8.50 21.43
C ALA A 54 2.17 8.82 20.01
N LEU A 55 2.61 8.06 19.00
CA LEU A 55 2.16 8.22 17.61
C LEU A 55 0.66 7.96 17.47
N SER A 56 0.12 6.95 18.17
CA SER A 56 -1.30 6.60 18.13
C SER A 56 -2.20 7.70 18.70
N ARG A 57 -1.73 8.40 19.74
CA ARG A 57 -2.43 9.57 20.30
C ARG A 57 -2.36 10.78 19.38
N GLU A 58 -1.22 10.98 18.72
CA GLU A 58 -1.00 12.10 17.81
C GLU A 58 -1.75 11.94 16.47
N TYR A 59 -1.87 10.71 15.97
CA TYR A 59 -2.44 10.38 14.66
C TYR A 59 -3.54 9.30 14.79
N PRO A 60 -4.79 9.69 15.12
CA PRO A 60 -5.88 8.73 15.39
C PRO A 60 -6.28 7.85 14.19
N GLY A 61 -6.17 8.36 12.97
CA GLY A 61 -6.40 7.61 11.74
C GLY A 61 -5.31 6.57 11.49
N PHE A 62 -4.05 6.90 11.79
CA PHE A 62 -2.97 5.90 11.82
C PHE A 62 -3.25 4.79 12.84
N TYR A 63 -3.64 5.14 14.07
CA TYR A 63 -3.99 4.16 15.09
C TYR A 63 -5.12 3.25 14.63
N ARG A 64 -6.18 3.81 14.03
CA ARG A 64 -7.29 3.04 13.47
C ARG A 64 -6.81 2.04 12.42
N TYR A 65 -5.93 2.46 11.51
CA TYR A 65 -5.40 1.54 10.50
C TYR A 65 -4.53 0.44 11.12
N ALA A 66 -3.68 0.77 12.08
CA ALA A 66 -2.86 -0.22 12.77
C ALA A 66 -3.71 -1.25 13.52
N HIS A 67 -4.78 -0.81 14.19
CA HIS A 67 -5.73 -1.70 14.87
C HIS A 67 -6.43 -2.64 13.87
N ILE A 68 -6.92 -2.12 12.75
CA ILE A 68 -7.54 -2.93 11.69
C ILE A 68 -6.58 -4.02 11.20
N MET A 69 -5.31 -3.67 10.97
CA MET A 69 -4.31 -4.62 10.49
C MET A 69 -3.91 -5.65 11.56
N GLU A 70 -3.90 -5.27 12.84
CA GLU A 70 -3.69 -6.20 13.95
C GLU A 70 -4.83 -7.21 14.05
N GLU A 71 -6.09 -6.76 14.03
CA GLU A 71 -7.27 -7.62 14.04
C GLU A 71 -7.30 -8.56 12.83
N ALA A 72 -6.96 -8.05 11.64
CA ALA A 72 -6.87 -8.86 10.43
C ALA A 72 -5.77 -9.91 10.53
N SER A 73 -4.61 -9.56 11.08
CA SER A 73 -3.48 -10.47 11.32
C SER A 73 -3.84 -11.56 12.33
N GLU A 74 -4.53 -11.20 13.42
CA GLU A 74 -4.99 -12.16 14.43
C GLU A 74 -6.07 -13.11 13.88
N ALA A 75 -7.04 -12.56 13.14
CA ALA A 75 -8.04 -13.38 12.45
C ALA A 75 -7.39 -14.35 11.45
N GLU A 76 -6.38 -13.91 10.71
CA GLU A 76 -5.62 -14.77 9.80
C GLU A 76 -4.84 -15.85 10.56
N ARG A 77 -4.20 -15.49 11.68
CA ARG A 77 -3.46 -16.40 12.55
C ARG A 77 -4.35 -17.52 13.07
N ASN A 78 -5.59 -17.22 13.41
CA ASN A 78 -6.55 -18.15 14.01
C ASN A 78 -7.23 -19.09 13.00
N LYS A 79 -7.01 -18.93 11.69
CA LYS A 79 -7.53 -19.86 10.68
C LYS A 79 -6.87 -21.23 10.80
N THR A 80 -7.68 -22.28 10.81
CA THR A 80 -7.21 -23.68 10.82
C THR A 80 -6.44 -24.05 9.54
N SER A 81 -6.83 -23.46 8.41
CA SER A 81 -6.09 -23.54 7.16
C SER A 81 -6.38 -22.31 6.31
N ARG A 82 -5.40 -21.91 5.51
CA ARG A 82 -5.45 -20.77 4.60
C ARG A 82 -5.25 -21.28 3.18
N PRO A 83 -5.89 -20.65 2.17
CA PRO A 83 -5.77 -21.13 0.80
C PRO A 83 -4.32 -21.08 0.26
N TYR A 84 -3.44 -20.29 0.86
CA TYR A 84 -2.03 -20.17 0.48
C TYR A 84 -1.08 -20.96 1.40
N ASP A 85 -1.60 -21.82 2.27
CA ASP A 85 -0.76 -22.76 3.02
C ASP A 85 0.00 -23.67 2.05
N GLY A 86 1.30 -23.86 2.29
CA GLY A 86 2.18 -24.69 1.48
C GLY A 86 2.78 -24.01 0.25
N LEU A 87 2.36 -22.78 -0.08
CA LEU A 87 3.04 -21.99 -1.12
C LEU A 87 4.45 -21.61 -0.66
N ALA A 88 5.40 -21.64 -1.59
CA ALA A 88 6.77 -21.22 -1.32
C ALA A 88 6.84 -19.74 -0.90
N GLU A 89 7.63 -19.45 0.13
CA GLU A 89 7.93 -18.07 0.50
C GLU A 89 8.69 -17.35 -0.60
N PHE A 90 8.43 -16.05 -0.74
CA PHE A 90 9.23 -15.21 -1.62
C PHE A 90 10.67 -15.09 -1.13
N SER A 91 11.61 -15.06 -2.08
CA SER A 91 12.98 -14.66 -1.78
C SER A 91 13.02 -13.23 -1.23
N GLU A 92 14.07 -12.89 -0.48
CA GLU A 92 14.24 -11.53 0.05
C GLU A 92 14.27 -10.47 -1.05
N GLU A 93 14.87 -10.79 -2.21
CA GLU A 93 14.84 -9.92 -3.40
C GLU A 93 13.40 -9.64 -3.84
N HIS A 94 12.56 -10.67 -3.94
CA HIS A 94 11.16 -10.52 -4.33
C HIS A 94 10.34 -9.77 -3.28
N LYS A 95 10.58 -10.00 -1.99
CA LYS A 95 9.96 -9.22 -0.89
C LYS A 95 10.31 -7.74 -1.00
N GLN A 96 11.57 -7.41 -1.30
CA GLN A 96 12.02 -6.03 -1.49
C GLN A 96 11.38 -5.39 -2.72
N ARG A 97 11.31 -6.10 -3.86
CA ARG A 97 10.67 -5.59 -5.07
C ARG A 97 9.17 -5.36 -4.88
N ALA A 98 8.46 -6.30 -4.25
CA ALA A 98 7.04 -6.14 -3.91
C ALA A 98 6.83 -4.94 -2.96
N THR A 99 7.69 -4.77 -1.97
CA THR A 99 7.67 -3.61 -1.06
C THR A 99 7.83 -2.29 -1.82
N GLN A 100 8.78 -2.21 -2.75
CA GLN A 100 8.98 -1.02 -3.57
C GLN A 100 7.78 -0.73 -4.46
N LEU A 101 7.19 -1.76 -5.08
CA LEU A 101 5.97 -1.60 -5.88
C LEU A 101 4.81 -1.04 -5.06
N LEU A 102 4.61 -1.52 -3.82
CA LEU A 102 3.57 -1.01 -2.92
C LEU A 102 3.81 0.47 -2.55
N LEU A 103 5.04 0.83 -2.20
CA LEU A 103 5.40 2.22 -1.85
C LEU A 103 5.23 3.18 -3.02
N THR A 104 5.65 2.76 -4.22
CA THR A 104 5.50 3.54 -5.45
C THR A 104 4.01 3.69 -5.81
N ALA A 105 3.20 2.64 -5.66
CA ALA A 105 1.76 2.69 -5.88
C ALA A 105 1.06 3.71 -4.94
N ALA A 106 1.36 3.68 -3.64
CA ALA A 106 0.83 4.66 -2.69
C ALA A 106 1.26 6.11 -3.03
N THR A 107 2.47 6.28 -3.57
CA THR A 107 2.97 7.59 -4.03
C THR A 107 2.19 8.08 -5.24
N LEU A 108 1.93 7.20 -6.21
CA LEU A 108 1.13 7.50 -7.40
C LEU A 108 -0.32 7.87 -7.04
N GLU A 109 -0.99 7.05 -6.23
CA GLU A 109 -2.38 7.29 -5.81
C GLU A 109 -2.52 8.64 -5.11
N ARG A 110 -1.66 8.90 -4.11
CA ARG A 110 -1.63 10.17 -3.39
C ARG A 110 -1.34 11.35 -4.31
N GLY A 111 -0.37 11.18 -5.23
CA GLY A 111 0.02 12.21 -6.18
C GLY A 111 -1.15 12.62 -7.06
N TYR A 112 -1.79 11.66 -7.74
CA TYR A 112 -2.93 11.95 -8.60
C TYR A 112 -4.14 12.51 -7.82
N GLN A 113 -4.43 11.97 -6.63
CA GLN A 113 -5.51 12.49 -5.78
C GLN A 113 -5.32 13.96 -5.40
N ALA A 114 -4.08 14.36 -5.07
CA ALA A 114 -3.78 15.75 -4.73
C ALA A 114 -4.08 16.72 -5.88
N PHE A 115 -3.84 16.32 -7.13
CA PHE A 115 -4.10 17.15 -8.30
C PHE A 115 -5.56 17.17 -8.75
N ARG A 116 -6.33 16.10 -8.52
CA ARG A 116 -7.78 16.13 -8.77
C ARG A 116 -8.50 17.06 -7.77
N GLY A 117 -8.03 17.14 -6.53
CA GLY A 117 -8.59 18.03 -5.51
C GLY A 117 -8.29 19.52 -5.71
N SER A 118 -7.24 19.88 -6.48
CA SER A 118 -6.78 21.27 -6.62
C SER A 118 -7.42 22.06 -7.77
N GLY A 119 -8.28 21.43 -8.58
CA GLY A 119 -9.13 22.12 -9.56
C GLY A 119 -8.42 22.72 -10.79
N SER A 120 -7.10 22.61 -10.94
CA SER A 120 -6.40 23.05 -12.16
C SER A 120 -5.18 22.20 -12.51
N LEU A 121 -5.40 21.14 -13.29
CA LEU A 121 -4.35 20.29 -13.85
C LEU A 121 -3.37 21.07 -14.77
N GLN A 122 -3.80 22.21 -15.32
CA GLN A 122 -2.95 23.05 -16.17
C GLN A 122 -1.79 23.69 -15.40
N VAL A 123 -2.01 24.11 -14.14
CA VAL A 123 -0.96 24.72 -13.29
C VAL A 123 0.08 23.68 -12.87
N PHE A 124 -0.32 22.41 -12.77
CA PHE A 124 0.53 21.31 -12.32
C PHE A 124 0.99 20.39 -13.45
N ARG A 125 0.98 20.87 -14.71
CA ARG A 125 1.27 20.04 -15.89
C ARG A 125 2.61 19.29 -15.77
N GLN A 126 3.65 19.95 -15.24
CA GLN A 126 4.97 19.32 -15.07
C GLN A 126 4.91 18.18 -14.04
N GLN A 127 4.24 18.38 -12.90
CA GLN A 127 4.10 17.38 -11.86
C GLN A 127 3.23 16.20 -12.32
N VAL A 128 2.17 16.47 -13.07
CA VAL A 128 1.33 15.43 -13.68
C VAL A 128 2.11 14.62 -14.72
N ASN A 129 2.95 15.26 -15.54
CA ASN A 129 3.81 14.56 -16.50
C ASN A 129 4.81 13.63 -15.78
N GLU A 130 5.37 14.09 -14.66
CA GLU A 130 6.30 13.28 -13.87
C GLU A 130 5.60 12.09 -13.20
N LEU A 131 4.38 12.28 -12.66
CA LEU A 131 3.55 11.16 -12.20
C LEU A 131 3.22 10.19 -13.34
N GLY A 132 2.96 10.70 -14.55
CA GLY A 132 2.74 9.87 -15.73
C GLY A 132 3.97 9.03 -16.10
N ARG A 133 5.17 9.60 -15.96
CA ARG A 133 6.44 8.89 -16.16
C ARG A 133 6.62 7.80 -15.09
N LEU A 134 6.41 8.15 -13.82
CA LEU A 134 6.49 7.21 -12.70
C LEU A 134 5.46 6.08 -12.84
N HIS A 135 4.25 6.37 -13.31
CA HIS A 135 3.20 5.37 -13.52
C HIS A 135 3.61 4.35 -14.59
N ARG A 136 4.14 4.80 -15.74
CA ARG A 136 4.65 3.89 -16.78
C ARG A 136 5.81 3.04 -16.29
N GLN A 137 6.71 3.65 -15.52
CA GLN A 137 7.82 2.92 -14.90
C GLN A 137 7.31 1.85 -13.93
N TRP A 138 6.35 2.19 -13.07
CA TRP A 138 5.75 1.26 -12.11
C TRP A 138 5.06 0.07 -12.80
N LEU A 139 4.35 0.29 -13.91
CA LEU A 139 3.76 -0.80 -14.70
C LEU A 139 4.84 -1.73 -15.26
N ALA A 140 5.90 -1.18 -15.84
CA ALA A 140 7.02 -1.99 -16.35
C ALA A 140 7.74 -2.78 -15.23
N GLU A 141 7.92 -2.18 -14.06
CA GLU A 141 8.49 -2.85 -12.88
C GLU A 141 7.59 -3.96 -12.37
N LEU A 142 6.27 -3.77 -12.38
CA LEU A 142 5.28 -4.78 -11.99
C LEU A 142 5.29 -5.98 -12.95
N ASP A 143 5.36 -5.73 -14.26
CA ASP A 143 5.44 -6.79 -15.26
C ASP A 143 6.76 -7.57 -15.14
N SER A 144 7.88 -6.85 -15.00
CA SER A 144 9.19 -7.47 -14.75
C SER A 144 9.22 -8.30 -13.46
N PHE A 145 8.49 -7.88 -12.42
CA PHE A 145 8.37 -8.63 -11.16
C PHE A 145 7.58 -9.92 -11.35
N LYS A 146 6.48 -9.89 -12.10
CA LYS A 146 5.71 -11.09 -12.43
C LYS A 146 6.54 -12.06 -13.28
N ASP A 147 7.32 -11.55 -14.22
CA ASP A 147 8.19 -12.36 -15.07
C ASP A 147 9.32 -13.04 -14.29
N SER A 148 9.93 -12.34 -13.31
CA SER A 148 10.96 -12.96 -12.47
C SER A 148 10.40 -14.05 -11.56
N LEU A 149 9.18 -13.88 -11.04
CA LEU A 149 8.48 -14.94 -10.30
C LEU A 149 8.23 -16.17 -11.18
N ARG A 150 7.76 -15.98 -12.41
CA ARG A 150 7.57 -17.07 -13.39
C ARG A 150 8.89 -17.78 -13.70
N ALA A 151 9.96 -17.02 -13.91
CA ALA A 151 11.28 -17.58 -14.22
C ALA A 151 11.84 -18.45 -13.08
N GLN A 152 11.45 -18.18 -11.83
CA GLN A 152 11.80 -18.99 -10.66
C GLN A 152 10.81 -20.15 -10.40
N GLY A 153 9.87 -20.38 -11.31
CA GLY A 153 8.91 -21.47 -11.19
C GLY A 153 7.82 -21.21 -10.15
N ALA A 154 7.48 -19.95 -9.87
CA ALA A 154 6.37 -19.63 -8.98
C ALA A 154 5.08 -20.32 -9.44
N GLU A 155 4.35 -20.90 -8.49
CA GLU A 155 3.08 -21.57 -8.72
C GLU A 155 2.05 -20.61 -9.33
N ALA A 156 1.14 -21.13 -10.16
CA ALA A 156 0.09 -20.33 -10.79
C ALA A 156 -0.73 -19.55 -9.74
N LYS A 157 -1.03 -20.20 -8.61
CA LYS A 157 -1.75 -19.61 -7.48
C LYS A 157 -1.02 -18.41 -6.86
N THR A 158 0.31 -18.46 -6.78
CA THR A 158 1.12 -17.33 -6.32
C THR A 158 0.94 -16.11 -7.24
N LEU A 159 0.92 -16.34 -8.56
CA LEU A 159 0.70 -15.27 -9.53
C LEU A 159 -0.74 -14.73 -9.49
N GLU A 160 -1.74 -15.57 -9.20
CA GLU A 160 -3.12 -15.14 -8.98
C GLU A 160 -3.21 -14.12 -7.83
N TYR A 161 -2.60 -14.40 -6.68
CA TYR A 161 -2.57 -13.45 -5.55
C TYR A 161 -1.84 -12.15 -5.89
N ILE A 162 -0.71 -12.22 -6.58
CA ILE A 162 0.02 -11.02 -7.04
C ILE A 162 -0.84 -10.20 -8.00
N ASN A 163 -1.57 -10.85 -8.91
CA ASN A 163 -2.46 -10.18 -9.84
C ASN A 163 -3.67 -9.55 -9.15
N GLU A 164 -4.25 -10.20 -8.14
CA GLU A 164 -5.34 -9.64 -7.35
C GLU A 164 -4.88 -8.40 -6.58
N ALA A 165 -3.81 -8.54 -5.78
CA ALA A 165 -3.29 -7.46 -4.95
C ALA A 165 -2.86 -6.23 -5.77
N PHE A 166 -2.00 -6.43 -6.77
CA PHE A 166 -1.52 -5.31 -7.60
C PHE A 166 -2.53 -4.88 -8.67
N GLY A 167 -3.47 -5.74 -9.06
CA GLY A 167 -4.53 -5.40 -10.02
C GLY A 167 -5.47 -4.33 -9.48
N HIS A 168 -5.86 -4.43 -8.20
CA HIS A 168 -6.66 -3.39 -7.55
C HIS A 168 -5.92 -2.05 -7.47
N LEU A 169 -4.62 -2.05 -7.17
CA LEU A 169 -3.79 -0.84 -7.18
C LEU A 169 -3.69 -0.23 -8.58
N ALA A 170 -3.40 -1.06 -9.58
CA ALA A 170 -3.25 -0.62 -10.97
C ALA A 170 -4.53 0.03 -11.50
N GLU A 171 -5.69 -0.58 -11.25
CA GLU A 171 -6.97 -0.05 -11.71
C GLU A 171 -7.29 1.30 -11.04
N ARG A 172 -7.04 1.45 -9.73
CA ARG A 172 -7.25 2.73 -9.05
C ARG A 172 -6.31 3.82 -9.55
N ILE A 173 -5.02 3.51 -9.72
CA ILE A 173 -4.05 4.48 -10.25
C ILE A 173 -4.46 4.91 -11.66
N LYS A 174 -4.90 3.98 -12.51
CA LYS A 174 -5.42 4.27 -13.85
C LYS A 174 -6.63 5.21 -13.81
N GLN A 175 -7.62 4.93 -12.96
CA GLN A 175 -8.81 5.79 -12.80
C GLN A 175 -8.47 7.20 -12.29
N LEU A 176 -7.40 7.33 -11.49
CA LEU A 176 -6.90 8.60 -11.00
C LEU A 176 -6.09 9.36 -12.05
N ALA A 177 -5.35 8.66 -12.91
CA ALA A 177 -4.53 9.25 -13.96
C ALA A 177 -5.35 9.88 -15.10
N GLY A 178 -6.57 9.38 -15.34
CA GLY A 178 -7.46 9.87 -16.40
C GLY A 178 -7.32 9.09 -17.69
#